data_AF-A0A2A7SE99-F1
#
_entry.id   AF-A0A2A7SE99-F1
#
_cell.length_a   1.000
_cell.length_b   1.000
_cell.length_c   1.000
_cell.angle_alpha   90.00
_cell.angle_beta   90.00
_cell.angle_gamma   90.00
#
_symmetry.space_group_name_H-M   'P 1'
#
loop_
_entity.id
_entity.type
_entity.pdbx_description
1 polymer ?
#
loop_
_entity_poly.entity_id
_entity_poly.type
_entity_poly.pdbx_seq_one_letter_code
_entity_poly.pdbx_strand_id
1 'polypeptide(L)'
;MQGREVVSKIVKAGAAQYASQTPRSLDTLGERTYFEYDVQLTDGQHASGLVSISRNAEGRVAALHIAFSPLDAVLSIAAGVRERLASECDPGLFLQGESA
;
A
#
# COMPACT_ATOMS: atom_id res chain seq x y z
N MET A 1 -20.49 -4.42 4.31
CA MET A 1 -19.40 -4.04 5.24
C MET A 1 -18.03 -4.66 4.89
N GLN A 2 -17.98 -5.74 4.09
CA GLN A 2 -16.73 -6.48 3.79
C GLN A 2 -15.62 -5.67 3.08
N GLY A 3 -15.96 -4.78 2.13
CA GLY A 3 -14.95 -4.06 1.35
C GLY A 3 -14.01 -3.17 2.18
N ARG A 4 -14.55 -2.38 3.11
CA ARG A 4 -13.75 -1.47 3.95
C ARG A 4 -12.78 -2.22 4.85
N GLU A 5 -13.23 -3.33 5.43
CA GLU A 5 -12.44 -4.14 6.36
C GLU A 5 -11.28 -4.83 5.63
N VAL A 6 -11.56 -5.41 4.45
CA VAL A 6 -10.54 -6.02 3.59
C VAL A 6 -9.50 -4.99 3.15
N VAL A 7 -9.94 -3.81 2.68
CA VAL A 7 -9.00 -2.74 2.28
C VAL A 7 -8.15 -2.28 3.46
N SER A 8 -8.76 -2.04 4.63
CA SER A 8 -8.02 -1.62 5.82
C SER A 8 -6.97 -2.64 6.24
N LYS A 9 -7.29 -3.93 6.12
CA LYS A 9 -6.36 -5.02 6.43
C LYS A 9 -5.16 -5.02 5.48
N ILE A 10 -5.37 -4.89 4.17
CA ILE A 10 -4.29 -4.84 3.17
C ILE A 10 -3.40 -3.61 3.41
N VAL A 11 -4.00 -2.44 3.64
CA VAL A 11 -3.26 -1.21 3.95
C VAL A 11 -2.40 -1.36 5.19
N LYS A 12 -2.94 -1.97 6.25
CA LYS A 12 -2.18 -2.24 7.49
C LYS A 12 -1.03 -3.23 7.27
N ALA A 13 -1.23 -4.26 6.44
CA ALA A 13 -0.18 -5.22 6.12
C ALA A 13 0.99 -4.56 5.36
N GLY A 14 0.69 -3.65 4.44
CA GLY A 14 1.71 -2.84 3.75
C GLY A 14 2.42 -1.88 4.69
N ALA A 15 1.67 -1.11 5.48
CA ALA A 15 2.22 -0.15 6.44
C ALA A 15 3.08 -0.80 7.54
N ALA A 16 2.84 -2.08 7.85
CA ALA A 16 3.66 -2.84 8.79
C ALA A 16 5.09 -3.12 8.30
N GLN A 17 5.43 -2.83 7.03
CA GLN A 17 6.81 -2.86 6.54
C GLN A 17 7.57 -1.56 6.85
N TYR A 18 6.88 -0.52 7.34
CA TYR A 18 7.49 0.79 7.51
C TYR A 18 8.13 0.87 8.89
N ALA A 19 9.44 1.17 8.92
CA ALA A 19 10.10 1.62 10.13
C ALA A 19 9.71 3.08 10.44
N SER A 20 9.58 3.92 9.41
CA SER A 20 9.07 5.27 9.53
C SER A 20 8.42 5.75 8.22
N GLN A 21 7.58 6.77 8.33
CA GLN A 21 7.01 7.50 7.20
C GLN A 21 7.13 9.00 7.42
N THR A 22 7.45 9.74 6.36
CA THR A 22 7.57 11.20 6.37
C THR A 22 6.67 11.79 5.29
N PRO A 23 5.53 12.40 5.68
CA PRO A 23 4.67 13.15 4.76
C PRO A 23 5.44 14.19 3.95
N ARG A 24 5.24 14.22 2.62
CA ARG A 24 5.78 15.24 1.72
C ARG A 24 4.72 16.24 1.26
N SER A 25 3.57 15.76 0.79
CA SER A 25 2.48 16.64 0.37
C SER A 25 1.11 15.99 0.52
N LEU A 26 0.09 16.82 0.65
CA LEU A 26 -1.32 16.43 0.64
C LEU A 26 -2.09 17.42 -0.22
N ASP A 27 -2.49 16.99 -1.41
CA ASP A 27 -3.10 17.84 -2.42
C ASP A 27 -4.47 17.30 -2.82
N THR A 28 -5.34 18.19 -3.29
CA THR A 28 -6.65 17.80 -3.82
C THR A 28 -6.81 18.35 -5.22
N LEU A 29 -7.14 17.48 -6.17
CA LEU A 29 -7.41 17.82 -7.57
C LEU A 29 -8.76 17.21 -7.98
N GLY A 30 -9.75 18.08 -8.16
CA GLY A 30 -11.14 17.65 -8.34
C GLY A 30 -11.64 16.84 -7.15
N GLU A 31 -12.19 15.66 -7.40
CA GLU A 31 -12.72 14.75 -6.38
C GLU A 31 -11.66 13.78 -5.80
N ARG A 32 -10.38 13.98 -6.16
CA ARG A 32 -9.28 13.11 -5.74
C ARG A 32 -8.33 13.83 -4.78
N THR A 33 -7.97 13.15 -3.71
CA THR A 33 -6.87 13.55 -2.82
C THR A 33 -5.63 12.75 -3.19
N TYR A 34 -4.49 13.43 -3.27
CA TYR A 34 -3.17 12.83 -3.45
C TYR A 34 -2.36 13.05 -2.19
N PHE A 35 -1.69 12.00 -1.72
CA PHE A 35 -0.82 12.05 -0.56
C PHE A 35 0.51 11.41 -0.89
N GLU A 36 1.57 12.21 -0.84
CA GLU A 36 2.95 11.77 -1.07
C GLU A 36 3.72 11.72 0.23
N TYR A 37 4.58 10.71 0.36
CA TYR A 37 5.42 10.52 1.54
C TYR A 37 6.66 9.71 1.19
N ASP A 38 7.71 9.88 1.98
CA ASP A 38 8.87 9.00 1.96
C ASP A 38 8.74 7.95 3.07
N VAL A 39 9.33 6.78 2.84
CA VAL A 39 9.24 5.62 3.72
C VAL A 39 10.62 5.04 3.94
N GLN A 40 10.95 4.77 5.20
CA GLN A 40 12.02 3.85 5.56
C GLN A 40 11.39 2.49 5.85
N LEU A 41 11.79 1.45 5.12
CA LEU A 41 11.36 0.08 5.36
C LEU A 41 12.15 -0.57 6.50
N THR A 42 11.56 -1.57 7.15
CA THR A 42 12.17 -2.31 8.27
C THR A 42 13.41 -3.10 7.88
N ASP A 43 13.59 -3.39 6.60
CA ASP A 43 14.78 -4.04 6.04
C ASP A 43 15.90 -3.03 5.66
N GLY A 44 15.70 -1.74 5.93
CA GLY A 44 16.65 -0.66 5.65
C GLY A 44 16.52 -0.02 4.27
N GLN A 45 15.64 -0.52 3.39
CA GLN A 45 15.38 0.10 2.09
C GLN A 45 14.55 1.39 2.23
N HIS A 46 14.66 2.26 1.23
CA HIS A 46 13.88 3.49 1.14
C HIS A 46 12.87 3.38 0.00
N ALA A 47 11.67 3.92 0.22
CA ALA A 47 10.65 4.05 -0.82
C ALA A 47 10.02 5.43 -0.81
N SER A 48 9.49 5.85 -1.95
CA SER A 48 8.53 6.94 -2.06
C SER A 48 7.14 6.35 -2.28
N GLY A 49 6.17 6.79 -1.48
CA GLY A 49 4.76 6.42 -1.59
C GLY A 49 3.94 7.54 -2.24
N LEU A 50 3.05 7.15 -3.15
CA LEU A 50 2.01 8.01 -3.71
C LEU A 50 0.65 7.33 -3.49
N VAL A 51 -0.23 8.01 -2.78
CA VAL A 51 -1.60 7.57 -2.52
C VAL A 51 -2.56 8.45 -3.30
N SER A 52 -3.51 7.85 -4.01
CA SER A 52 -4.65 8.55 -4.60
C SER A 52 -5.94 8.02 -4.00
N ILE A 53 -6.80 8.93 -3.53
CA ILE A 53 -8.08 8.61 -2.89
C ILE A 53 -9.17 9.35 -3.66
N SER A 54 -10.11 8.62 -4.27
CA SER A 54 -11.35 9.21 -4.78
C SER A 54 -12.48 9.03 -3.78
N ARG A 55 -13.36 10.04 -3.69
CA ARG A 55 -14.57 9.97 -2.87
C ARG A 55 -15.80 10.08 -3.75
N ASN A 56 -16.87 9.40 -3.35
CA ASN A 56 -18.17 9.53 -4.00
C ASN A 56 -18.92 10.80 -3.53
N ALA A 57 -20.12 11.04 -4.05
CA ALA A 57 -20.95 12.20 -3.72
C ALA A 57 -21.28 12.33 -2.22
N GLU A 58 -21.32 11.22 -1.47
CA GLU A 58 -21.52 11.21 -0.02
C GLU A 58 -20.21 11.39 0.78
N GLY A 59 -19.10 11.71 0.11
CA GLY A 59 -17.78 11.92 0.72
C GLY A 59 -17.09 10.64 1.20
N ARG A 60 -17.61 9.45 0.85
CA ARG A 60 -17.01 8.16 1.23
C ARG A 60 -15.93 7.76 0.24
N VAL A 61 -14.86 7.12 0.72
CA VAL A 61 -13.81 6.58 -0.14
C VAL A 61 -14.41 5.57 -1.11
N ALA A 62 -14.30 5.87 -2.40
CA ALA A 62 -14.81 5.06 -3.49
C ALA A 62 -13.69 4.21 -4.13
N ALA A 63 -12.49 4.77 -4.24
CA ALA A 63 -11.28 4.06 -4.67
C ALA A 63 -10.05 4.55 -3.91
N LEU A 64 -9.09 3.64 -3.74
CA LEU A 64 -7.80 3.87 -3.11
C LEU A 64 -6.72 3.22 -3.97
N HIS A 65 -5.77 4.02 -4.46
CA HIS A 65 -4.56 3.52 -5.11
C HIS A 65 -3.36 3.89 -4.26
N ILE A 66 -2.43 2.95 -4.13
CA ILE A 66 -1.17 3.15 -3.44
C ILE A 66 -0.08 2.64 -4.38
N ALA A 67 0.83 3.52 -4.77
CA ALA A 67 1.98 3.19 -5.60
C ALA A 67 3.26 3.48 -4.81
N PHE A 68 4.29 2.70 -5.09
CA PHE A 68 5.61 2.87 -4.50
C PHE A 68 6.69 2.89 -5.59
N SER A 69 7.83 3.47 -5.25
CA SER A 69 9.09 3.39 -5.99
C SER A 69 10.27 3.45 -5.01
N PRO A 70 11.48 2.99 -5.36
CA PRO A 70 11.86 2.27 -6.58
C PRO A 70 11.42 0.78 -6.54
N LEU A 71 11.65 0.05 -7.63
CA LEU A 71 11.18 -1.33 -7.82
C LEU A 71 11.63 -2.28 -6.70
N ASP A 72 12.88 -2.23 -6.27
CA ASP A 72 13.40 -3.16 -5.25
C ASP A 72 12.65 -3.02 -3.91
N ALA A 73 12.37 -1.77 -3.52
CA ALA A 73 11.56 -1.50 -2.34
C ALA A 73 10.10 -1.93 -2.52
N VAL A 74 9.54 -1.79 -3.74
CA VAL A 74 8.19 -2.31 -4.07
C VAL A 74 8.14 -3.82 -3.90
N LEU A 75 9.16 -4.54 -4.39
CA LEU A 75 9.24 -6.00 -4.28
C LEU A 75 9.36 -6.44 -2.82
N SER A 76 10.15 -5.73 -2.00
CA SER A 76 10.22 -5.99 -0.56
C SER A 76 8.87 -5.77 0.14
N ILE A 77 8.19 -4.66 -0.15
CA ILE A 77 6.83 -4.40 0.37
C ILE A 77 5.87 -5.53 -0.03
N ALA A 78 5.89 -5.95 -1.29
CA ALA A 78 5.02 -7.03 -1.78
C ALA A 78 5.30 -8.37 -1.08
N ALA A 79 6.57 -8.71 -0.86
CA ALA A 79 6.96 -9.91 -0.11
C ALA A 79 6.45 -9.86 1.34
N GLY A 80 6.62 -8.73 2.03
CA GLY A 80 6.14 -8.55 3.40
C GLY A 80 4.61 -8.55 3.54
N VAL A 81 3.89 -8.04 2.52
CA VAL A 81 2.42 -8.17 2.42
C VAL A 81 2.03 -9.63 2.25
N ARG A 82 2.69 -10.37 1.35
CA ARG A 82 2.46 -11.80 1.17
C ARG A 82 2.65 -12.56 2.46
N GLU A 83 3.78 -12.40 3.15
CA GLU A 83 4.06 -13.12 4.40
C GLU A 83 2.98 -12.90 5.46
N ARG A 84 2.47 -11.68 5.59
CA ARG A 84 1.43 -11.35 6.58
C ARG A 84 0.05 -11.85 6.20
N LEU A 85 -0.26 -11.93 4.91
CA LEU A 85 -1.60 -12.27 4.43
C LEU A 85 -1.72 -13.70 3.88
N ALA A 86 -0.62 -14.43 3.74
CA ALA A 86 -0.61 -15.77 3.12
C ALA A 86 -1.52 -16.78 3.82
N SER A 87 -1.70 -16.68 5.14
CA SER A 87 -2.62 -17.56 5.89
C SER A 87 -4.10 -17.23 5.68
N GLU A 88 -4.40 -16.09 5.07
CA GLU A 88 -5.74 -15.54 4.94
C GLU A 88 -6.14 -15.27 3.48
N CYS A 89 -5.22 -15.49 2.54
CA CYS A 89 -5.41 -15.30 1.11
C CYS A 89 -5.18 -16.63 0.38
N ASP A 90 -5.94 -16.86 -0.69
CA ASP A 90 -5.67 -17.99 -1.59
C ASP A 90 -4.21 -17.88 -2.10
N PRO A 91 -3.38 -18.93 -1.92
CA PRO A 91 -2.00 -18.95 -2.41
C PRO A 91 -1.86 -18.60 -3.91
N GLY A 92 -2.90 -18.85 -4.72
CA GLY A 92 -2.96 -18.49 -6.13
C GLY A 92 -3.04 -16.99 -6.43
N LEU A 93 -3.23 -16.13 -5.42
CA LEU A 93 -3.25 -14.67 -5.56
C LEU A 93 -1.85 -14.04 -5.52
N PHE A 94 -0.82 -14.80 -5.17
CA PHE A 94 0.56 -14.32 -5.13
C PHE A 94 1.35 -14.93 -6.28
N LEU A 95 2.24 -14.13 -6.88
CA LEU A 95 3.22 -14.66 -7.82
C LEU A 95 4.09 -15.69 -7.08
N GLN A 96 4.05 -16.93 -7.54
CA GLN A 96 4.94 -17.98 -7.04
C GLN A 96 6.34 -17.66 -7.56
N GLY A 97 7.30 -17.50 -6.64
CA GLY A 97 8.68 -17.25 -7.05
C GLY A 97 9.20 -18.42 -7.87
N GLU A 98 9.67 -18.16 -9.08
CA GLU A 98 10.50 -19.13 -9.78
C GLU A 98 11.74 -19.38 -8.93
N SER A 99 11.98 -20.65 -8.59
CA SER A 99 13.25 -21.07 -8.00
C SER A 99 14.36 -20.77 -9.01
N ALA A 100 15.20 -19.80 -8.69
CA ALA A 100 16.52 -19.67 -9.28
C ALA A 100 17.54 -20.41 -8.42
#